data_AF-A0A0K0DB30-F1
#
_entry.id   AF-A0A0K0DB30-F1
#
_cell.length_a   1.000
_cell.length_b   1.000
_cell.length_c   1.000
_cell.angle_alpha   90.00
_cell.angle_beta   90.00
_cell.angle_gamma   90.00
#
_symmetry.space_group_name_H-M   'P 1'
#
loop_
_entity.id
_entity.type
_entity.pdbx_description
1 polymer ?
#
loop_
_entity_poly.entity_id
_entity_poly.type
_entity_poly.pdbx_seq_one_letter_code
_entity_poly.pdbx_strand_id
1 'polypeptide(L)'
;MKTPNRTLWFVRHGERVDNIDQTWKQTAKRWDDPPLSKRGHQQACEVGVALAADTIDYAICSPFTRCVETATEILSKRKTSPPLWIEPGMGESLNACMTPPGRPSMEQIKKLNPYVDDSYVPVYESLPPEYGGDDGCIPRIAQTLKTILKRYPTGKNSVTRFS
;
A
#
# COMPACT_ATOMS: atom_id res chain seq x y z
N MET A 1 -9.97 31.24 6.43
CA MET A 1 -9.01 30.56 5.52
C MET A 1 -9.73 29.37 4.90
N LYS A 2 -9.71 29.20 3.58
CA LYS A 2 -10.18 27.94 2.97
C LYS A 2 -9.22 26.84 3.41
N THR A 3 -9.72 25.78 4.02
CA THR A 3 -8.95 24.54 4.16
C THR A 3 -8.51 24.10 2.76
N PRO A 4 -7.23 23.80 2.54
CA PRO A 4 -6.81 23.23 1.26
C PRO A 4 -7.60 21.94 1.02
N ASN A 5 -8.17 21.80 -0.18
CA ASN A 5 -8.89 20.58 -0.55
C ASN A 5 -7.89 19.42 -0.56
N ARG A 6 -8.24 18.34 0.13
CA ARG A 6 -7.46 17.09 0.18
C ARG A 6 -8.30 15.97 -0.40
N THR A 7 -7.76 15.28 -1.38
CA THR A 7 -8.36 14.07 -1.94
C THR A 7 -7.61 12.85 -1.43
N LEU A 8 -8.34 11.85 -0.93
CA LEU A 8 -7.78 10.57 -0.51
C LEU A 8 -8.31 9.48 -1.45
N TRP A 9 -7.40 8.77 -2.11
CA TRP A 9 -7.71 7.62 -2.94
C TRP A 9 -7.42 6.35 -2.14
N PHE A 10 -8.43 5.52 -1.95
CA PHE A 10 -8.28 4.20 -1.35
C PHE A 10 -8.45 3.14 -2.44
N VAL A 11 -7.39 2.37 -2.66
CA VAL A 11 -7.37 1.32 -3.68
C VAL A 11 -7.08 -0.01 -3.00
N ARG A 12 -7.99 -0.96 -3.15
CA ARG A 12 -7.74 -2.35 -2.77
C ARG A 12 -6.79 -2.98 -3.79
N HIS A 13 -5.93 -3.89 -3.36
CA HIS A 13 -5.09 -4.67 -4.27
C HIS A 13 -5.94 -5.40 -5.33
N GLY A 14 -5.34 -5.70 -6.47
CA GLY A 14 -5.97 -6.51 -7.53
C GLY A 14 -6.24 -7.96 -7.12
N GLU A 15 -6.84 -8.72 -8.03
CA GLU A 15 -7.05 -10.17 -7.87
C GLU A 15 -5.74 -10.90 -7.57
N ARG A 16 -5.79 -11.82 -6.61
CA ARG A 16 -4.64 -12.56 -6.11
C ARG A 16 -4.56 -13.95 -6.74
N VAL A 17 -3.37 -14.54 -6.78
CA VAL A 17 -3.20 -15.92 -7.27
C VAL A 17 -4.04 -16.92 -6.47
N ASP A 18 -4.14 -16.78 -5.15
CA ASP A 18 -4.92 -17.69 -4.29
C ASP A 18 -6.45 -17.56 -4.46
N ASN A 19 -6.94 -16.54 -5.18
CA ASN A 19 -8.34 -16.47 -5.60
C ASN A 19 -8.65 -17.45 -6.74
N ILE A 20 -7.62 -17.91 -7.46
CA ILE A 20 -7.73 -18.81 -8.60
C ILE A 20 -7.20 -20.20 -8.23
N ASP A 21 -6.02 -20.25 -7.60
CA ASP A 21 -5.36 -21.47 -7.18
C ASP A 21 -5.78 -21.86 -5.75
N GLN A 22 -6.72 -22.80 -5.65
CA GLN A 22 -7.20 -23.33 -4.37
C GLN A 22 -6.13 -24.12 -3.59
N THR A 23 -5.03 -24.50 -4.25
CA THR A 23 -3.91 -25.22 -3.61
C THR A 23 -2.85 -24.30 -3.03
N TRP A 24 -2.93 -22.98 -3.30
CA TRP A 24 -1.95 -21.99 -2.85
C TRP A 24 -1.60 -22.13 -1.36
N LYS A 25 -2.62 -22.26 -0.51
CA LYS A 25 -2.43 -22.35 0.95
C LYS A 25 -1.62 -23.57 1.38
N GLN A 26 -1.58 -24.62 0.56
CA GLN A 26 -0.88 -25.86 0.84
C GLN A 26 0.58 -25.84 0.36
N THR A 27 0.87 -25.08 -0.70
CA THR A 27 2.16 -25.09 -1.39
C THR A 27 3.02 -23.87 -1.10
N ALA A 28 2.41 -22.74 -0.77
CA ALA A 28 3.12 -21.48 -0.52
C ALA A 28 3.85 -21.49 0.82
N LYS A 29 5.09 -21.00 0.82
CA LYS A 29 5.86 -20.75 2.06
C LYS A 29 5.15 -19.75 2.99
N ARG A 30 4.40 -18.82 2.42
CA ARG A 30 3.67 -17.75 3.11
C ARG A 30 2.28 -17.63 2.47
N TRP A 31 1.32 -18.38 3.00
CA TRP A 31 0.00 -18.51 2.36
C TRP A 31 -0.81 -17.21 2.41
N ASP A 32 -0.53 -16.33 3.38
CA ASP A 32 -1.21 -15.05 3.59
C ASP A 32 -0.64 -13.89 2.73
N ASP A 33 0.43 -14.16 1.96
CA ASP A 33 1.06 -13.19 1.05
C ASP A 33 1.11 -13.66 -0.42
N PRO A 34 -0.04 -13.98 -1.04
CA PRO A 34 -0.09 -14.25 -2.46
C PRO A 34 0.21 -13.01 -3.30
N PRO A 35 0.92 -13.16 -4.44
CA PRO A 35 1.05 -12.11 -5.44
C PRO A 35 -0.26 -11.92 -6.21
N LEU A 36 -0.29 -10.89 -7.06
CA LEU A 36 -1.36 -10.67 -8.01
C LEU A 36 -1.40 -11.78 -9.08
N SER A 37 -2.62 -12.09 -9.51
CA SER A 37 -2.82 -12.85 -10.75
C SER A 37 -2.49 -11.98 -11.97
N LYS A 38 -2.38 -12.59 -13.16
CA LYS A 38 -2.29 -11.84 -14.42
C LYS A 38 -3.43 -10.82 -14.58
N ARG A 39 -4.64 -11.18 -14.14
CA ARG A 39 -5.80 -10.27 -14.15
C ARG A 39 -5.68 -9.19 -13.09
N GLY A 40 -5.13 -9.49 -11.91
CA GLY A 40 -4.82 -8.50 -10.88
C GLY A 40 -3.87 -7.40 -11.37
N HIS A 41 -2.81 -7.76 -12.10
CA HIS A 41 -1.93 -6.78 -12.75
C HIS A 41 -2.67 -5.91 -13.76
N GLN A 42 -3.54 -6.51 -14.58
CA GLN A 42 -4.36 -5.75 -15.55
C GLN A 42 -5.31 -4.77 -14.85
N GLN A 43 -5.97 -5.19 -13.77
CA GLN A 43 -6.84 -4.31 -12.97
C GLN A 43 -6.06 -3.13 -12.39
N ALA A 44 -4.88 -3.38 -11.84
CA ALA A 44 -4.04 -2.32 -11.28
C ALA A 44 -3.53 -1.35 -12.38
N CYS A 45 -3.20 -1.88 -13.56
CA CYS A 45 -2.86 -1.10 -14.75
C CYS A 45 -4.02 -0.16 -15.17
N GLU A 46 -5.26 -0.66 -15.19
CA GLU A 46 -6.46 0.11 -15.51
C GLU A 46 -6.70 1.26 -14.52
N VAL A 47 -6.48 1.02 -13.21
CA VAL A 47 -6.51 2.09 -12.20
C VAL A 47 -5.41 3.12 -12.46
N GLY A 48 -4.21 2.68 -12.82
CA GLY A 48 -3.11 3.56 -13.20
C GLY A 48 -3.45 4.47 -14.39
N VAL A 49 -4.12 3.92 -15.42
CA VAL A 49 -4.59 4.69 -16.58
C VAL A 49 -5.68 5.68 -16.16
N ALA A 50 -6.65 5.26 -15.35
CA ALA A 50 -7.74 6.11 -14.88
C ALA A 50 -7.26 7.31 -14.06
N LEU A 51 -6.21 7.11 -13.23
CA LEU A 51 -5.64 8.15 -12.37
C LEU A 51 -4.44 8.87 -12.99
N ALA A 52 -4.13 8.63 -14.27
CA ALA A 52 -2.91 9.15 -14.90
C ALA A 52 -2.85 10.69 -14.93
N ALA A 53 -4.01 11.35 -15.01
CA ALA A 53 -4.12 12.80 -15.05
C ALA A 53 -4.21 13.46 -13.65
N ASP A 54 -4.59 12.71 -12.62
CA ASP A 54 -4.70 13.21 -11.25
C ASP A 54 -3.32 13.45 -10.64
N THR A 55 -3.15 14.55 -9.91
CA THR A 55 -1.93 14.79 -9.11
C THR A 55 -1.94 13.89 -7.88
N ILE A 56 -0.89 13.10 -7.71
CA ILE A 56 -0.66 12.27 -6.53
C ILE A 56 0.66 12.69 -5.89
N ASP A 57 0.57 13.35 -4.74
CA ASP A 57 1.74 13.84 -4.00
C ASP A 57 2.47 12.76 -3.22
N TYR A 58 1.69 11.81 -2.68
CA TYR A 58 2.15 10.74 -1.81
C TYR A 58 1.46 9.44 -2.22
N ALA A 59 2.25 8.37 -2.37
CA ALA A 59 1.75 7.01 -2.50
C ALA A 59 2.18 6.21 -1.29
N ILE A 60 1.23 5.56 -0.63
CA ILE A 60 1.47 4.76 0.57
C ILE A 60 0.75 3.43 0.37
N CYS A 61 1.42 2.31 0.63
CA CYS A 61 0.79 1.00 0.54
C CYS A 61 1.17 0.07 1.70
N SER A 62 0.34 -0.95 1.89
CA SER A 62 0.62 -2.08 2.77
C SER A 62 1.86 -2.86 2.27
N PRO A 63 2.63 -3.50 3.17
CA PRO A 63 3.82 -4.26 2.80
C PRO A 63 3.54 -5.58 2.08
N PHE A 64 2.29 -6.07 2.04
CA PHE A 64 1.96 -7.33 1.35
C PHE A 64 2.25 -7.24 -0.16
N THR A 65 2.78 -8.31 -0.74
CA THR A 65 3.25 -8.41 -2.13
C THR A 65 2.20 -7.91 -3.11
N ARG A 66 0.96 -8.39 -2.99
CA ARG A 66 -0.20 -7.92 -3.79
C ARG A 66 -0.43 -6.41 -3.78
N CYS A 67 -0.18 -5.73 -2.65
CA CYS A 67 -0.36 -4.29 -2.52
C CYS A 67 0.80 -3.55 -3.18
N VAL A 68 2.03 -4.06 -3.02
CA VAL A 68 3.24 -3.52 -3.65
C VAL A 68 3.13 -3.63 -5.18
N GLU A 69 2.75 -4.80 -5.71
CA GLU A 69 2.55 -5.02 -7.15
C GLU A 69 1.43 -4.14 -7.71
N THR A 70 0.31 -4.00 -6.99
CA THR A 70 -0.78 -3.09 -7.39
C THR A 70 -0.27 -1.65 -7.49
N ALA A 71 0.48 -1.19 -6.49
CA ALA A 71 1.09 0.14 -6.50
C ALA A 71 2.12 0.29 -7.62
N THR A 72 2.91 -0.75 -7.93
CA THR A 72 3.87 -0.74 -9.06
C THR A 72 3.14 -0.47 -10.37
N GLU A 73 2.08 -1.21 -10.66
CA GLU A 73 1.33 -1.06 -11.90
C GLU A 73 0.69 0.33 -12.00
N ILE A 74 0.07 0.82 -10.93
CA ILE A 74 -0.55 2.15 -10.89
C ILE A 74 0.49 3.25 -11.15
N LEU A 75 1.62 3.19 -10.44
CA LEU A 75 2.67 4.19 -10.54
C LEU A 75 3.40 4.14 -11.89
N SER A 76 3.47 2.98 -12.55
CA SER A 76 4.11 2.84 -13.87
C SER A 76 3.40 3.60 -14.99
N LYS A 77 2.11 3.94 -14.83
CA LYS A 77 1.32 4.68 -15.84
C LYS A 77 1.49 6.19 -15.74
N ARG A 78 2.29 6.67 -14.79
CA ARG A 78 2.47 8.09 -14.52
C ARG A 78 3.74 8.59 -15.18
N LYS A 79 3.69 9.80 -15.75
CA LYS A 79 4.89 10.49 -16.27
C LYS A 79 5.88 10.83 -15.15
N THR A 80 5.34 11.18 -13.99
CA THR A 80 6.10 11.47 -12.77
C THR A 80 5.40 10.79 -11.61
N SER A 81 6.07 9.79 -11.06
CA SER A 81 5.54 8.98 -9.96
C SER A 81 6.03 9.54 -8.63
N PRO A 82 5.15 9.75 -7.63
CA PRO A 82 5.61 10.00 -6.27
C PRO A 82 6.41 8.79 -5.76
N PRO A 83 7.29 8.98 -4.75
CA PRO A 83 7.86 7.86 -4.04
C PRO A 83 6.75 7.01 -3.42
N LEU A 84 6.96 5.69 -3.40
CA LEU A 84 6.09 4.75 -2.71
C LEU A 84 6.62 4.50 -1.31
N TRP A 85 5.80 4.82 -0.31
CA TRP A 85 6.08 4.54 1.08
C TRP A 85 5.36 3.28 1.54
N ILE A 86 6.07 2.45 2.30
CA ILE A 86 5.54 1.19 2.82
C ILE A 86 5.11 1.41 4.27
N GLU A 87 3.82 1.22 4.54
CA GLU A 87 3.23 1.39 5.88
C GLU A 87 2.64 0.06 6.38
N PRO A 88 3.32 -0.62 7.32
CA PRO A 88 2.81 -1.85 7.93
C PRO A 88 1.46 -1.67 8.61
N GLY A 89 1.19 -0.49 9.17
CA GLY A 89 -0.09 -0.16 9.80
C GLY A 89 -1.30 -0.13 8.85
N MET A 90 -1.07 -0.17 7.53
CA MET A 90 -2.12 -0.34 6.51
C MET A 90 -2.32 -1.80 6.09
N GLY A 91 -1.60 -2.74 6.70
CA GLY A 91 -1.71 -4.17 6.44
C GLY A 91 -3.05 -4.77 6.86
N GLU A 92 -3.33 -5.96 6.34
CA GLU A 92 -4.50 -6.80 6.64
C GLU A 92 -4.72 -7.02 8.14
N SER A 93 -5.92 -7.45 8.52
CA SER A 93 -6.18 -7.95 9.87
C SER A 93 -5.22 -9.09 10.23
N LEU A 94 -4.56 -8.99 11.38
CA LEU A 94 -3.62 -10.00 11.88
C LEU A 94 -4.33 -11.32 12.19
N ASN A 95 -5.62 -11.28 12.48
CA ASN A 95 -6.46 -12.47 12.67
C ASN A 95 -6.65 -13.29 11.37
N ALA A 96 -6.40 -12.68 10.21
CA ALA A 96 -6.47 -13.32 8.90
C ALA A 96 -5.08 -13.67 8.32
N CYS A 97 -4.01 -13.51 9.12
CA CYS A 97 -2.63 -13.71 8.68
C CYS A 97 -1.94 -14.90 9.36
N MET A 98 -0.77 -15.25 8.84
CA MET A 98 0.18 -16.06 9.58
C MET A 98 0.72 -15.28 10.78
N THR A 99 1.31 -15.99 11.74
CA THR A 99 2.03 -15.38 12.87
C THR A 99 3.51 -15.77 12.80
N PRO A 100 4.43 -14.83 12.49
CA PRO A 100 4.18 -13.45 12.05
C PRO A 100 3.60 -13.39 10.62
N PRO A 101 2.98 -12.25 10.22
CA PRO A 101 2.44 -12.09 8.87
C PRO A 101 3.49 -12.27 7.78
N GLY A 102 3.10 -12.87 6.67
CA GLY A 102 3.98 -13.28 5.57
C GLY A 102 4.61 -12.17 4.72
N ARG A 103 4.63 -10.92 5.18
CA ARG A 103 5.10 -9.78 4.37
C ARG A 103 6.59 -9.86 3.96
N PRO A 104 6.97 -9.45 2.73
CA PRO A 104 8.35 -9.42 2.26
C PRO A 104 9.22 -8.46 3.08
N SER A 105 10.54 -8.66 3.05
CA SER A 105 11.51 -7.69 3.59
C SER A 105 11.57 -6.44 2.71
N MET A 106 12.11 -5.33 3.23
CA MET A 106 12.29 -4.11 2.43
C MET A 106 13.18 -4.34 1.20
N GLU A 107 14.19 -5.20 1.31
CA GLU A 107 15.05 -5.59 0.18
C GLU A 107 14.25 -6.31 -0.92
N GLN A 108 13.35 -7.21 -0.54
CA GLN A 108 12.46 -7.89 -1.48
C GLN A 108 11.45 -6.92 -2.11
N ILE A 109 10.89 -5.99 -1.32
CA ILE A 109 9.96 -4.97 -1.80
C ILE A 109 10.63 -4.07 -2.85
N LYS A 110 11.88 -3.64 -2.62
CA LYS A 110 12.65 -2.84 -3.59
C LYS A 110 12.92 -3.56 -4.91
N LYS A 111 12.99 -4.90 -4.90
CA LYS A 111 13.09 -5.71 -6.11
C LYS A 111 11.76 -5.76 -6.88
N LEU A 112 10.62 -5.68 -6.18
CA LEU A 112 9.28 -5.70 -6.77
C LEU A 112 8.83 -4.32 -7.30
N ASN A 113 9.29 -3.24 -6.66
CA ASN A 113 8.84 -1.89 -6.97
C ASN A 113 10.01 -0.89 -6.96
N PRO A 114 10.37 -0.31 -8.12
CA PRO A 114 11.50 0.61 -8.24
C PRO A 114 11.22 2.01 -7.67
N TYR A 115 9.98 2.32 -7.30
CA TYR A 115 9.58 3.63 -6.75
C TYR A 115 9.67 3.70 -5.23
N VAL A 116 10.05 2.60 -4.56
CA VAL A 116 10.09 2.51 -3.11
C VAL A 116 11.14 3.45 -2.53
N ASP A 117 10.69 4.27 -1.59
CA ASP A 117 11.53 5.18 -0.80
C ASP A 117 11.53 4.71 0.65
N ASP A 118 12.68 4.18 1.08
CA ASP A 118 12.89 3.66 2.44
C ASP A 118 13.38 4.71 3.44
N SER A 119 13.41 6.00 3.06
CA SER A 119 13.57 7.09 4.03
C SER A 119 12.29 7.36 4.82
N TYR A 120 11.15 6.78 4.40
CA TYR A 120 9.90 6.84 5.14
C TYR A 120 10.00 6.12 6.48
N VAL A 121 9.62 6.82 7.55
CA VAL A 121 9.49 6.25 8.90
C VAL A 121 8.03 5.82 9.13
N PRO A 122 7.74 4.51 9.20
CA PRO A 122 6.38 4.03 9.39
C PRO A 122 5.75 4.50 10.70
N VAL A 123 4.42 4.49 10.77
CA VAL A 123 3.69 4.69 12.03
C VAL A 123 3.94 3.51 12.97
N TYR A 124 3.98 2.30 12.41
CA TYR A 124 4.28 1.07 13.16
C TYR A 124 5.47 0.32 12.54
N GLU A 125 6.59 0.24 13.27
CA GLU A 125 7.68 -0.69 12.95
C GLU A 125 7.30 -2.12 13.31
N SER A 126 6.68 -2.28 14.49
CA SER A 126 6.05 -3.50 14.97
C SER A 126 4.56 -3.28 15.14
N LEU A 127 3.75 -4.25 14.71
CA LEU A 127 2.30 -4.16 14.77
C LEU A 127 1.80 -4.54 16.18
N PRO A 128 0.87 -3.76 16.76
CA PRO A 128 0.25 -4.14 18.02
C PRO A 128 -0.58 -5.43 17.86
N PRO A 129 -0.77 -6.20 18.94
CA PRO A 129 -1.71 -7.32 18.91
C PRO A 129 -3.12 -6.83 18.62
N GLU A 130 -3.91 -7.67 17.96
CA GLU A 130 -5.29 -7.39 17.59
C GLU A 130 -6.25 -8.31 18.32
N TYR A 131 -7.40 -7.76 18.72
CA TYR A 131 -8.44 -8.46 19.44
C TYR A 131 -9.78 -8.17 18.77
N GLY A 132 -10.70 -9.14 18.78
CA GLY A 132 -12.04 -8.96 18.20
C GLY A 132 -12.19 -9.41 16.75
N GLY A 133 -11.35 -10.36 16.29
CA GLY A 133 -11.47 -10.95 14.95
C GLY A 133 -11.07 -9.98 13.84
N ASP A 134 -11.76 -10.06 12.69
CA ASP A 134 -11.39 -9.29 11.50
C ASP A 134 -11.37 -7.77 11.76
N ASP A 135 -12.30 -7.27 12.58
CA ASP A 135 -12.41 -5.85 12.97
C ASP A 135 -11.33 -5.40 13.98
N GLY A 136 -10.54 -6.32 14.52
CA GLY A 136 -9.49 -6.01 15.49
C GLY A 136 -8.39 -5.08 14.95
N CYS A 137 -8.28 -4.96 13.62
CA CYS A 137 -7.36 -4.05 12.96
C CYS A 137 -7.83 -2.59 12.90
N ILE A 138 -9.12 -2.31 13.12
CA ILE A 138 -9.71 -0.97 12.96
C ILE A 138 -8.98 0.09 13.80
N PRO A 139 -8.67 -0.12 15.09
CA PRO A 139 -7.95 0.88 15.89
C PRO A 139 -6.57 1.20 15.33
N ARG A 140 -5.84 0.17 14.86
CA ARG A 140 -4.52 0.32 14.23
C ARG A 140 -4.62 1.14 12.95
N ILE A 141 -5.50 0.75 12.02
CA ILE A 141 -5.69 1.45 10.74
C ILE A 141 -6.10 2.91 10.98
N ALA A 142 -7.03 3.15 11.91
CA ALA A 142 -7.47 4.49 12.26
C ALA A 142 -6.31 5.35 12.82
N GLN A 143 -5.48 4.78 13.70
CA GLN A 143 -4.32 5.48 14.25
C GLN A 143 -3.26 5.76 13.16
N THR A 144 -2.99 4.79 12.29
CA THR A 144 -2.09 4.95 11.14
C THR A 144 -2.55 6.08 10.24
N LEU A 145 -3.82 6.06 9.80
CA LEU A 145 -4.37 7.08 8.92
C LEU A 145 -4.34 8.46 9.58
N LYS A 146 -4.78 8.59 10.84
CA LYS A 146 -4.71 9.87 11.59
C LYS A 146 -3.28 10.40 11.68
N THR A 147 -2.32 9.53 11.92
CA THR A 147 -0.91 9.91 12.05
C THR A 147 -0.33 10.38 10.71
N ILE A 148 -0.58 9.64 9.63
CA ILE A 148 -0.16 10.04 8.28
C ILE A 148 -0.78 11.38 7.90
N LEU A 149 -2.09 11.54 8.08
CA LEU A 149 -2.80 12.77 7.73
C LEU A 149 -2.35 13.99 8.55
N LYS A 150 -1.77 13.76 9.75
CA LYS A 150 -1.14 14.79 10.58
C LYS A 150 0.29 15.09 10.15
N ARG A 151 1.10 14.08 9.82
CA ARG A 151 2.50 14.24 9.35
C ARG A 151 2.57 14.92 7.97
N TYR A 152 1.59 14.66 7.12
CA TYR A 152 1.52 15.18 5.75
C TYR A 152 0.20 15.95 5.54
N PRO A 153 0.09 17.16 6.13
CA PRO A 153 -1.16 17.90 6.15
C PRO A 153 -1.53 18.56 4.81
N THR A 154 -0.58 18.67 3.89
CA THR A 154 -0.78 19.22 2.54
C THR A 154 -0.07 18.33 1.52
N GLY A 155 -0.51 18.38 0.26
CA GLY A 155 0.27 17.83 -0.86
C GLY A 155 1.64 18.50 -0.96
N LYS A 156 2.49 18.03 -1.89
CA LYS A 156 3.72 18.73 -2.28
C LYS A 156 3.28 19.97 -3.06
N ASN A 157 2.78 20.98 -2.35
CA ASN A 157 2.51 22.28 -2.93
C ASN A 157 3.77 22.70 -3.69
N SER A 158 3.57 23.03 -4.96
CA SER A 158 4.54 23.67 -5.82
C SER A 158 5.27 24.70 -4.97
N VAL A 159 6.50 24.38 -4.56
CA VAL A 159 7.42 25.43 -4.16
C VAL A 159 7.59 26.21 -5.43
N THR A 160 6.81 27.28 -5.58
CA THR A 160 7.16 28.39 -6.45
C THR A 160 8.59 28.69 -6.06
N ARG A 161 9.54 28.26 -6.91
CA ARG A 161 10.89 28.77 -6.88
C ARG A 161 10.72 30.26 -7.17
N PHE A 162 10.57 31.06 -6.12
CA PHE A 162 10.86 32.47 -6.21
C PHE A 162 12.38 32.58 -6.24
N SER A 163 12.83 33.29 -7.29
CA SER A 163 14.21 33.60 -7.71
C SER A 163 15.10 32.42 -8.07
#